data_AF-A0A7Y8K2J9-F1
#
_entry.id   AF-A0A7Y8K2J9-F1
#
_cell.length_a   1.000
_cell.length_b   1.000
_cell.length_c   1.000
_cell.angle_alpha   90.00
_cell.angle_beta   90.00
_cell.angle_gamma   90.00
#
_symmetry.space_group_name_H-M   'P 1'
#
loop_
_entity.id
_entity.type
_entity.pdbx_description
1 polymer ?
#
loop_
_entity_poly.entity_id
_entity_poly.type
_entity_poly.pdbx_seq_one_letter_code
_entity_poly.pdbx_strand_id
1 'polypeptide(L)'
;PVSTPTASRRAAVARPGGNAYLIAGVASALWIGGVASWFAYEFGSGAVALEPLRLAVYALIALAPAGLAIMLAHAVRQGANLALETRRARDMAEALVGPTALAAHQTGQVLTALRGDIDQAALAAERARNDMSLLREALVQETVRLNEAADGAGRMARRLADQLGREREQMGALGVQLDSQAAGVVDAVERQSRMVVDASDLAQTQLREAEAALAARAADLAAAANEAQDAARAAADDLARQTLRLETAGTGVAEQIQSVEEGLSQQRASLVTAAYALRTDQEDFSAQIESQRAQFTEQLSLTRSAASELNQTSGDVSTAIKAQIEAAADQFRALVDLSQREADGFDHATKLALDRFEALAAEARDLLVEETRRALSALQATAEDQRAAAAAAIEQAQIRADRLGESLFDAAQKADEAAEARIDGARKIVNQTADMVDLTGEKVIERLEGTLHRMTAALAQVETAVAEMDDRASRLPEEAAARVEAVRASVEDGLA
;
A
#
# COMPACT_ATOMS: atom_id res chain seq x y z
N PRO A 1 65.52 58.40 20.69
CA PRO A 1 66.39 59.37 21.40
C PRO A 1 67.87 58.99 21.24
N VAL A 2 68.59 59.72 20.39
CA VAL A 2 70.02 59.50 20.12
C VAL A 2 70.81 60.50 20.95
N SER A 3 71.64 60.02 21.88
CA SER A 3 72.56 60.83 22.67
C SER A 3 73.98 60.70 22.12
N THR A 4 74.56 61.84 21.79
CA THR A 4 75.97 62.05 21.40
C THR A 4 76.93 61.85 22.58
N PRO A 5 78.16 61.34 22.36
CA PRO A 5 79.22 61.43 23.37
C PRO A 5 80.12 62.65 23.15
N THR A 6 80.41 63.34 24.25
CA THR A 6 81.27 64.52 24.39
C THR A 6 82.75 64.16 24.33
N ALA A 7 83.52 64.93 23.57
CA ALA A 7 84.97 64.79 23.43
C ALA A 7 85.72 65.37 24.64
N SER A 8 86.60 64.57 25.26
CA SER A 8 87.47 64.98 26.37
C SER A 8 88.76 65.65 25.87
N ARG A 9 89.01 66.87 26.37
CA ARG A 9 90.14 67.76 26.02
C ARG A 9 91.37 67.40 26.89
N ARG A 10 92.45 66.87 26.27
CA ARG A 10 93.72 66.57 26.97
C ARG A 10 94.52 67.85 27.27
N ALA A 11 94.80 68.10 28.55
CA ALA A 11 95.71 69.15 29.02
C ALA A 11 97.19 68.75 28.85
N ALA A 12 98.03 69.68 28.39
CA ALA A 12 99.47 69.47 28.19
C ALA A 12 100.25 69.52 29.52
N VAL A 13 101.03 68.48 29.81
CA VAL A 13 101.85 68.37 31.02
C VAL A 13 103.25 68.97 30.76
N ALA A 14 103.65 69.95 31.58
CA ALA A 14 104.97 70.57 31.56
C ALA A 14 106.09 69.59 31.97
N ARG A 15 107.26 69.64 31.31
CA ARG A 15 108.38 68.72 31.53
C ARG A 15 109.14 69.04 32.84
N PRO A 16 109.14 68.17 33.85
CA PRO A 16 109.96 68.33 35.04
C PRO A 16 111.44 68.01 34.72
N GLY A 17 112.36 68.93 35.01
CA GLY A 17 113.82 68.69 34.89
C GLY A 17 114.63 69.72 34.08
N GLY A 18 113.99 70.72 33.48
CA GLY A 18 114.68 71.73 32.67
C GLY A 18 115.67 72.62 33.44
N ASN A 19 115.40 72.91 34.70
CA ASN A 19 116.16 73.90 35.48
C ASN A 19 117.34 73.32 36.27
N ALA A 20 117.53 71.99 36.28
CA ALA A 20 118.58 71.35 37.10
C ALA A 20 120.00 71.74 36.66
N TYR A 21 120.26 71.79 35.34
CA TYR A 21 121.57 72.20 34.81
C TYR A 21 121.85 73.70 34.98
N LEU A 22 120.82 74.53 34.91
CA LEU A 22 120.95 75.98 35.15
C LEU A 22 121.38 76.26 36.59
N ILE A 23 120.72 75.63 37.57
CA ILE A 23 121.06 75.78 38.99
C ILE A 23 122.48 75.27 39.26
N ALA A 24 122.85 74.11 38.72
CA ALA A 24 124.20 73.56 38.87
C ALA A 24 125.28 74.45 38.23
N GLY A 25 125.00 75.03 37.06
CA GLY A 25 125.92 75.96 36.39
C GLY A 25 126.16 77.22 37.21
N VAL A 26 125.09 77.84 37.73
CA VAL A 26 125.19 79.03 38.60
C VAL A 26 125.95 78.71 39.88
N ALA A 27 125.64 77.60 40.55
CA ALA A 27 126.35 77.17 41.76
C ALA A 27 127.84 76.91 41.51
N SER A 28 128.18 76.26 40.39
CA SER A 28 129.56 75.98 40.00
C SER A 28 130.34 77.26 39.70
N ALA A 29 129.74 78.20 38.96
CA ALA A 29 130.37 79.49 38.64
C ALA A 29 130.63 80.32 39.90
N LEU A 30 129.67 80.34 40.83
CA LEU A 30 129.78 81.09 42.08
C LEU A 30 130.87 80.51 42.99
N TRP A 31 131.00 79.18 43.03
CA TRP A 31 132.07 78.50 43.77
C TRP A 31 133.47 78.78 43.20
N ILE A 32 133.64 78.59 41.89
CA ILE A 32 134.92 78.85 41.21
C ILE A 32 135.32 80.32 41.38
N GLY A 33 134.36 81.24 41.27
CA GLY A 33 134.58 82.66 41.53
C GLY A 33 135.04 82.96 42.96
N GLY A 34 134.48 82.26 43.95
CA GLY A 34 134.90 82.38 45.36
C GLY A 34 136.32 81.87 45.63
N VAL A 35 136.70 80.73 45.04
CA VAL A 35 138.07 80.21 45.16
C VAL A 35 139.07 81.13 44.46
N ALA A 36 138.71 81.64 43.28
CA ALA A 36 139.57 82.57 42.53
C ALA A 36 139.75 83.91 43.27
N SER A 37 138.71 84.45 43.90
CA SER A 37 138.80 85.70 44.66
C SER A 37 139.65 85.53 45.93
N TRP A 38 139.51 84.39 46.63
CA TRP A 38 140.36 84.07 47.78
C TRP A 38 141.84 83.95 47.40
N PHE A 39 142.12 83.24 46.30
CA PHE A 39 143.47 83.12 45.76
C PHE A 39 144.08 84.49 45.40
N ALA A 40 143.29 85.39 44.77
CA ALA A 40 143.74 86.74 44.44
C ALA A 40 144.04 87.57 45.69
N TYR A 41 143.25 87.43 46.76
CA TYR A 41 143.50 88.08 48.05
C TYR A 41 144.80 87.59 48.70
N GLU A 42 145.02 86.27 48.78
CA GLU A 42 146.25 85.70 49.35
C GLU A 42 147.50 86.17 48.58
N PHE A 43 147.44 86.15 47.24
CA PHE A 43 148.55 86.60 46.40
C PHE A 43 148.82 88.11 46.56
N GLY A 44 147.78 88.95 46.61
CA GLY A 44 147.92 90.40 46.77
C GLY A 44 148.42 90.83 48.16
N SER A 45 148.16 90.03 49.20
CA SER A 45 148.62 90.30 50.57
C SER A 45 150.12 90.02 50.79
N GLY A 46 150.82 89.46 49.79
CA GLY A 46 152.23 89.08 49.89
C GLY A 46 152.50 87.85 50.78
N ALA A 47 151.46 87.20 51.29
CA ALA A 47 151.56 86.06 52.21
C ALA A 47 151.97 84.74 51.54
N VAL A 48 152.04 84.68 50.20
CA VAL A 48 152.21 83.43 49.46
C VAL A 48 153.17 83.59 48.28
N ALA A 49 154.11 82.65 48.13
CA ALA A 49 154.95 82.50 46.93
C ALA A 49 154.28 81.58 45.90
N LEU A 50 154.50 81.85 44.61
CA LEU A 50 153.95 81.07 43.49
C LEU A 50 154.68 79.73 43.34
N GLU A 51 154.25 78.72 44.11
CA GLU A 51 154.68 77.33 43.93
C GLU A 51 153.71 76.55 43.02
N PRO A 52 154.21 75.78 42.02
CA PRO A 52 153.37 75.02 41.08
C PRO A 52 152.41 74.03 41.74
N LEU A 53 152.84 73.38 42.83
CA LEU A 53 152.00 72.41 43.57
C LEU A 53 150.76 73.08 44.18
N ARG A 54 150.92 74.31 44.69
CA ARG A 54 149.83 75.04 45.35
C ARG A 54 148.75 75.46 44.36
N LEU A 55 149.15 75.85 43.14
CA LEU A 55 148.23 76.11 42.04
C LEU A 55 147.42 74.87 41.65
N ALA A 56 148.04 73.68 41.65
CA ALA A 56 147.35 72.43 41.39
C ALA A 56 146.30 72.11 42.48
N VAL A 57 146.64 72.37 43.76
CA VAL A 57 145.69 72.21 44.88
C VAL A 57 144.52 73.17 44.75
N TYR A 58 144.77 74.45 44.44
CA TYR A 58 143.70 75.43 44.21
C TYR A 58 142.80 75.05 43.02
N ALA A 59 143.39 74.58 41.91
CA ALA A 59 142.63 74.08 40.77
C ALA A 59 141.75 72.88 41.14
N LEU A 60 142.27 71.95 41.95
CA LEU A 60 141.51 70.79 42.44
C LEU A 60 140.34 71.23 43.33
N ILE A 61 140.58 72.15 44.28
CA ILE A 61 139.55 72.68 45.20
C ILE A 61 138.45 73.45 44.44
N ALA A 62 138.81 74.19 43.38
CA ALA A 62 137.84 74.87 42.53
C ALA A 62 137.01 73.88 41.69
N LEU A 63 137.66 72.88 41.08
CA LEU A 63 137.00 71.99 40.13
C LEU A 63 136.18 70.87 40.79
N ALA A 64 136.60 70.34 41.94
CA ALA A 64 135.93 69.19 42.54
C ALA A 64 134.45 69.47 42.90
N PRO A 65 134.09 70.58 43.58
CA PRO A 65 132.69 70.87 43.89
C PRO A 65 131.85 71.23 42.66
N ALA A 66 132.46 71.91 41.68
CA ALA A 66 131.80 72.20 40.40
C ALA A 66 131.44 70.91 39.64
N GLY A 67 132.34 69.93 39.61
CA GLY A 67 132.08 68.62 39.02
C GLY A 67 130.92 67.88 39.72
N LEU A 68 130.87 67.93 41.05
CA LEU A 68 129.81 67.30 41.84
C LEU A 68 128.42 67.92 41.58
N ALA A 69 128.34 69.25 41.47
CA ALA A 69 127.08 69.93 41.18
C ALA A 69 126.49 69.53 39.82
N ILE A 70 127.35 69.39 38.80
CA ILE A 70 126.93 68.95 37.45
C ILE A 70 126.48 67.49 37.48
N MET A 71 127.18 66.61 38.21
CA MET A 71 126.78 65.20 38.39
C MET A 71 125.42 65.06 39.07
N LEU A 72 125.14 65.85 40.13
CA LEU A 72 123.85 65.86 40.80
C LEU A 72 122.72 66.32 39.86
N ALA A 73 122.96 67.35 39.05
CA ALA A 73 121.99 67.76 38.03
C ALA A 73 121.73 66.66 36.99
N HIS A 74 122.76 65.90 36.62
CA HIS A 74 122.61 64.75 35.73
C HIS A 74 121.75 63.65 36.36
N ALA A 75 122.01 63.30 37.63
CA ALA A 75 121.25 62.29 38.36
C ALA A 75 119.78 62.69 38.58
N VAL A 76 119.50 63.96 38.93
CA VAL A 76 118.12 64.46 39.07
C VAL A 76 117.36 64.40 37.75
N ARG A 77 118.01 64.73 36.62
CA ARG A 77 117.36 64.62 35.30
C ARG A 77 117.10 63.16 34.92
N GLN A 78 118.03 62.25 35.21
CA GLN A 78 117.83 60.82 34.97
C GLN A 78 116.68 60.26 35.83
N GLY A 79 116.60 60.65 37.11
CA GLY A 79 115.51 60.26 38.00
C GLY A 79 114.13 60.76 37.55
N ALA A 80 114.05 62.00 37.06
CA ALA A 80 112.80 62.58 36.54
C ALA A 80 112.29 61.84 35.28
N ASN A 81 113.19 61.42 34.40
CA ASN A 81 112.83 60.64 33.21
C ASN A 81 112.31 59.24 33.58
N LEU A 82 112.96 58.53 34.51
CA LEU A 82 112.50 57.23 35.01
C LEU A 82 111.13 57.30 35.69
N ALA A 83 110.85 58.39 36.42
CA ALA A 83 109.55 58.60 37.05
C ALA A 83 108.40 58.82 36.04
N LEU A 84 108.70 59.41 34.87
CA LEU A 84 107.71 59.55 33.80
C LEU A 84 107.48 58.21 33.08
N GLU A 85 108.54 57.42 32.90
CA GLU A 85 108.47 56.08 32.30
C GLU A 85 107.60 55.13 33.14
N THR A 86 107.76 55.15 34.46
CA THR A 86 106.96 54.31 35.38
C THR A 86 105.49 54.72 35.44
N ARG A 87 105.17 56.01 35.38
CA ARG A 87 103.77 56.47 35.28
C ARG A 87 103.12 56.03 33.97
N ARG A 88 103.85 56.14 32.84
CA ARG A 88 103.36 55.74 31.52
C ARG A 88 103.15 54.23 31.42
N ALA A 89 104.00 53.42 32.06
CA ALA A 89 103.81 51.98 32.16
C ALA A 89 102.57 51.59 32.99
N ARG A 90 102.27 52.34 34.06
CA ARG A 90 101.09 52.11 34.90
C ARG A 90 99.78 52.43 34.19
N ASP A 91 99.72 53.55 33.46
CA ASP A 91 98.54 53.91 32.66
C ASP A 91 98.27 52.88 31.54
N MET A 92 99.33 52.32 30.94
CA MET A 92 99.19 51.23 29.96
C MET A 92 98.71 49.93 30.60
N ALA A 93 99.11 49.63 31.84
CA ALA A 93 98.61 48.46 32.56
C ALA A 93 97.12 48.59 32.92
N GLU A 94 96.67 49.77 33.38
CA GLU A 94 95.25 50.03 33.65
C GLU A 94 94.39 50.02 32.38
N ALA A 95 94.92 50.53 31.26
CA ALA A 95 94.23 50.49 29.97
C ALA A 95 94.05 49.06 29.39
N LEU A 96 94.87 48.09 29.83
CA LEU A 96 94.77 46.68 29.40
C LEU A 96 93.76 45.86 30.22
N VAL A 97 93.34 46.31 31.41
CA VAL A 97 92.42 45.59 32.30
C VAL A 97 90.95 45.98 32.09
N GLY A 98 90.66 47.21 31.65
CA GLY A 98 89.29 47.69 31.43
C GLY A 98 88.47 46.93 30.35
N PRO A 99 88.95 46.83 29.10
CA PRO A 99 88.15 46.25 27.99
C PRO A 99 88.02 44.72 28.05
N THR A 100 88.93 44.01 28.73
CA THR A 100 88.85 42.55 28.87
C THR A 100 87.82 42.11 29.91
N ALA A 101 87.66 42.88 31.00
CA ALA A 101 86.62 42.63 32.00
C ALA A 101 85.19 42.87 31.46
N LEU A 102 84.99 43.93 30.66
CA LEU A 102 83.69 44.23 30.06
C LEU A 102 83.31 43.19 28.99
N ALA A 103 84.27 42.76 28.16
CA ALA A 103 84.05 41.72 27.15
C ALA A 103 83.74 40.35 27.80
N ALA A 104 84.37 40.00 28.93
CA ALA A 104 84.08 38.76 29.66
C ALA A 104 82.65 38.76 30.23
N HIS A 105 82.19 39.87 30.80
CA HIS A 105 80.83 40.01 31.33
C HIS A 105 79.77 39.94 30.21
N GLN A 106 79.97 40.66 29.10
CA GLN A 106 79.06 40.62 27.95
C GLN A 106 78.99 39.23 27.31
N THR A 107 80.14 38.55 27.18
CA THR A 107 80.19 37.17 26.66
C THR A 107 79.47 36.19 27.59
N GLY A 108 79.60 36.36 28.91
CA GLY A 108 78.88 35.55 29.90
C GLY A 108 77.36 35.74 29.85
N GLN A 109 76.88 36.96 29.64
CA GLN A 109 75.44 37.24 29.46
C GLN A 109 74.90 36.65 28.15
N VAL A 110 75.64 36.77 27.05
CA VAL A 110 75.26 36.17 25.77
C VAL A 110 75.23 34.64 25.87
N LEU A 111 76.22 34.00 26.52
CA LEU A 111 76.22 32.56 26.77
C LEU A 111 75.05 32.10 27.64
N THR A 112 74.68 32.88 28.65
CA THR A 112 73.55 32.55 29.54
C THR A 112 72.21 32.70 28.80
N ALA A 113 72.05 33.76 28.01
CA ALA A 113 70.87 33.95 27.15
C ALA A 113 70.77 32.85 26.09
N LEU A 114 71.88 32.54 25.41
CA LEU A 114 71.93 31.50 24.38
C LEU A 114 71.68 30.11 24.96
N ARG A 115 72.11 29.85 26.21
CA ARG A 115 71.75 28.63 26.94
C ARG A 115 70.25 28.58 27.25
N GLY A 116 69.65 29.68 27.72
CA GLY A 116 68.21 29.79 27.93
C GLY A 116 67.40 29.58 26.65
N ASP A 117 67.85 30.16 25.54
CA ASP A 117 67.22 30.00 24.23
C ASP A 117 67.33 28.55 23.71
N ILE A 118 68.48 27.88 23.93
CA ILE A 118 68.65 26.45 23.60
C ILE A 118 67.71 25.59 24.44
N ASP A 119 67.61 25.84 25.75
CA ASP A 119 66.73 25.09 26.64
C ASP A 119 65.25 25.30 26.24
N GLN A 120 64.87 26.53 25.87
CA GLN A 120 63.53 26.83 25.36
C GLN A 120 63.25 26.17 24.01
N ALA A 121 64.23 26.16 23.09
CA ALA A 121 64.12 25.49 21.80
C ALA A 121 64.04 23.97 21.95
N ALA A 122 64.80 23.39 22.89
CA ALA A 122 64.75 21.97 23.22
C ALA A 122 63.38 21.58 23.78
N LEU A 123 62.84 22.35 24.73
CA LEU A 123 61.49 22.15 25.26
C LEU A 123 60.41 22.31 24.19
N ALA A 124 60.53 23.29 23.29
CA ALA A 124 59.61 23.47 22.17
C ALA A 124 59.68 22.31 21.18
N ALA A 125 60.87 21.78 20.91
CA ALA A 125 61.07 20.62 20.05
C ALA A 125 60.52 19.32 20.68
N GLU A 126 60.67 19.14 21.99
CA GLU A 126 60.07 18.00 22.71
C GLU A 126 58.54 18.08 22.71
N ARG A 127 57.97 19.26 22.95
CA ARG A 127 56.52 19.48 22.83
C ARG A 127 56.02 19.19 21.41
N ALA A 128 56.69 19.73 20.39
CA ALA A 128 56.34 19.45 19.01
C ALA A 128 56.45 17.95 18.66
N ARG A 129 57.45 17.24 19.20
CA ARG A 129 57.58 15.79 19.04
C ARG A 129 56.43 15.03 19.70
N ASN A 130 56.03 15.42 20.92
CA ASN A 130 54.89 14.82 21.60
C ASN A 130 53.58 15.10 20.84
N ASP A 131 53.37 16.33 20.39
CA ASP A 131 52.19 16.72 19.61
C ASP A 131 52.12 15.95 18.28
N MET A 132 53.25 15.76 17.59
CA MET A 132 53.32 14.94 16.38
C MET A 132 53.04 13.46 16.66
N SER A 133 53.44 12.94 17.82
CA SER A 133 53.12 11.57 18.25
C SER A 133 51.62 11.41 18.49
N LEU A 134 51.00 12.35 19.22
CA LEU A 134 49.56 12.36 19.45
C LEU A 134 48.77 12.53 18.16
N LEU A 135 49.22 13.41 17.26
CA LEU A 135 48.62 13.58 15.93
C LEU A 135 48.71 12.29 15.13
N ARG A 136 49.87 11.60 15.14
CA ARG A 136 50.03 10.32 14.44
C ARG A 136 49.10 9.26 15.01
N GLU A 137 48.96 9.19 16.33
CA GLU A 137 48.04 8.25 16.97
C GLU A 137 46.58 8.55 16.61
N ALA A 138 46.17 9.82 16.68
CA ALA A 138 44.83 10.26 16.28
C ALA A 138 44.54 9.97 14.80
N LEU A 139 45.51 10.21 13.91
CA LEU A 139 45.39 9.90 12.48
C LEU A 139 45.25 8.39 12.23
N VAL A 140 45.98 7.55 12.98
CA VAL A 140 45.83 6.09 12.88
C VAL A 140 44.44 5.67 13.32
N GLN A 141 43.95 6.17 14.46
CA GLN A 141 42.60 5.87 14.95
C GLN A 141 41.52 6.33 13.97
N GLU A 142 41.66 7.53 13.41
CA GLU A 142 40.71 8.07 12.44
C GLU A 142 40.74 7.29 11.12
N THR A 143 41.91 6.85 10.66
CA THR A 143 42.04 5.99 9.48
C THR A 143 41.35 4.64 9.69
N VAL A 144 41.47 4.05 10.89
CA VAL A 144 40.77 2.80 11.23
C VAL A 144 39.26 3.01 11.20
N ARG A 145 38.75 4.07 11.83
CA ARG A 145 37.31 4.40 11.82
C ARG A 145 36.78 4.65 10.40
N LEU A 146 37.54 5.37 9.58
CA LEU A 146 37.19 5.60 8.17
C LEU A 146 37.13 4.28 7.39
N ASN A 147 38.09 3.38 7.62
CA ASN A 147 38.11 2.09 6.95
C ASN A 147 36.94 1.19 7.38
N GLU A 148 36.62 1.15 8.68
CA GLU A 148 35.45 0.43 9.21
C GLU A 148 34.13 0.98 8.66
N ALA A 149 34.01 2.31 8.54
CA ALA A 149 32.85 2.97 7.95
C ALA A 149 32.73 2.65 6.45
N ALA A 150 33.85 2.65 5.71
CA ALA A 150 33.88 2.27 4.30
C ALA A 150 33.50 0.80 4.09
N ASP A 151 33.99 -0.10 4.94
CA ASP A 151 33.61 -1.51 4.94
C ASP A 151 32.12 -1.70 5.28
N GLY A 152 31.61 -0.95 6.25
CA GLY A 152 30.19 -0.93 6.61
C GLY A 152 29.30 -0.47 5.45
N ALA A 153 29.67 0.63 4.79
CA ALA A 153 29.01 1.15 3.62
C ALA A 153 29.06 0.15 2.45
N GLY A 154 30.22 -0.48 2.22
CA GLY A 154 30.39 -1.51 1.20
C GLY A 154 29.50 -2.75 1.43
N ARG A 155 29.41 -3.23 2.67
CA ARG A 155 28.49 -4.33 3.04
C ARG A 155 27.03 -3.93 2.88
N MET A 156 26.68 -2.69 3.22
CA MET A 156 25.32 -2.18 3.05
C MET A 156 24.94 -2.06 1.58
N ALA A 157 25.82 -1.50 0.74
CA ALA A 157 25.59 -1.40 -0.70
C ALA A 157 25.40 -2.77 -1.36
N ARG A 158 26.20 -3.78 -0.99
CA ARG A 158 26.02 -5.16 -1.48
C ARG A 158 24.69 -5.76 -1.04
N ARG A 159 24.31 -5.60 0.24
CA ARG A 159 23.01 -6.07 0.74
C ARG A 159 21.83 -5.40 0.01
N LEU A 160 21.92 -4.10 -0.24
CA LEU A 160 20.92 -3.36 -1.01
C LEU A 160 20.85 -3.84 -2.46
N ALA A 161 22.00 -4.08 -3.10
CA ALA A 161 22.04 -4.62 -4.46
C ALA A 161 21.40 -6.01 -4.55
N ASP A 162 21.69 -6.90 -3.59
CA ASP A 162 21.07 -8.22 -3.50
C ASP A 162 19.56 -8.12 -3.26
N GLN A 163 19.12 -7.24 -2.36
CA GLN A 163 17.71 -7.05 -2.05
C GLN A 163 16.95 -6.51 -3.27
N LEU A 164 17.47 -5.49 -3.94
CA LEU A 164 16.91 -4.95 -5.18
C LEU A 164 16.97 -5.95 -6.35
N GLY A 165 17.93 -6.87 -6.33
CA GLY A 165 18.00 -8.00 -7.28
C GLY A 165 16.84 -8.96 -7.08
N ARG A 166 16.63 -9.41 -5.84
CA ARG A 166 15.50 -10.29 -5.48
C ARG A 166 14.15 -9.64 -5.71
N GLU A 167 14.01 -8.37 -5.38
CA GLU A 167 12.77 -7.61 -5.59
C GLU A 167 12.46 -7.48 -7.09
N ARG A 168 13.48 -7.27 -7.94
CA ARG A 168 13.31 -7.30 -9.41
C ARG A 168 12.94 -8.69 -9.93
N GLU A 169 13.53 -9.76 -9.41
CA GLU A 169 13.11 -11.13 -9.76
C GLU A 169 11.66 -11.40 -9.37
N GLN A 170 11.25 -11.00 -8.16
CA GLN A 170 9.87 -11.14 -7.68
C GLN A 170 8.89 -10.32 -8.54
N MET A 171 9.24 -9.08 -8.88
CA MET A 171 8.46 -8.26 -9.80
C MET A 171 8.36 -8.89 -11.20
N GLY A 172 9.44 -9.50 -11.70
CA GLY A 172 9.44 -10.24 -12.95
C GLY A 172 8.51 -11.46 -12.90
N ALA A 173 8.56 -12.25 -11.83
CA ALA A 173 7.68 -13.38 -11.62
C ALA A 173 6.21 -12.95 -11.51
N LEU A 174 5.93 -11.88 -10.77
CA LEU A 174 4.59 -11.28 -10.69
C LEU A 174 4.11 -10.82 -12.07
N GLY A 175 4.98 -10.20 -12.87
CA GLY A 175 4.68 -9.79 -14.24
C GLY A 175 4.25 -10.98 -15.11
N VAL A 176 5.00 -12.08 -15.08
CA VAL A 176 4.65 -13.32 -15.80
C VAL A 176 3.32 -13.90 -15.30
N GLN A 177 3.09 -13.91 -13.99
CA GLN A 177 1.85 -14.41 -13.41
C GLN A 177 0.64 -13.55 -13.83
N LEU A 178 0.77 -12.23 -13.81
CA LEU A 178 -0.26 -11.29 -14.26
C LEU A 178 -0.54 -11.45 -15.76
N ASP A 179 0.49 -11.63 -16.59
CA ASP A 179 0.33 -11.85 -18.03
C ASP A 179 -0.39 -13.18 -18.30
N SER A 180 -0.04 -14.25 -17.58
CA SER A 180 -0.74 -15.54 -17.67
C SER A 180 -2.20 -15.46 -17.22
N GLN A 181 -2.49 -14.69 -16.16
CA GLN A 181 -3.86 -14.46 -15.70
C GLN A 181 -4.65 -13.63 -16.71
N ALA A 182 -4.06 -12.57 -17.27
CA ALA A 182 -4.68 -11.75 -18.29
C ALA A 182 -5.00 -12.57 -19.54
N ALA A 183 -4.05 -13.39 -20.01
CA ALA A 183 -4.27 -14.32 -21.13
C ALA A 183 -5.39 -15.33 -20.82
N GLY A 184 -5.41 -15.90 -19.61
CA GLY A 184 -6.47 -16.80 -19.17
C GLY A 184 -7.85 -16.14 -19.11
N VAL A 185 -7.93 -14.88 -18.67
CA VAL A 185 -9.18 -14.10 -18.66
C VAL A 185 -9.64 -13.81 -20.09
N VAL A 186 -8.74 -13.39 -21.00
CA VAL A 186 -9.08 -13.14 -22.40
C VAL A 186 -9.64 -14.40 -23.07
N ASP A 187 -8.99 -15.55 -22.87
CA ASP A 187 -9.46 -16.83 -23.42
C ASP A 187 -10.80 -17.29 -22.80
N ALA A 188 -10.99 -17.08 -21.50
CA ALA A 188 -12.27 -17.36 -20.84
C ALA A 188 -13.40 -16.45 -21.38
N VAL A 189 -13.13 -15.16 -21.58
CA VAL A 189 -14.08 -14.20 -22.16
C VAL A 189 -14.39 -14.53 -23.61
N GLU A 190 -13.40 -14.96 -24.40
CA GLU A 190 -13.62 -15.39 -25.79
C GLU A 190 -14.49 -16.65 -25.84
N ARG A 191 -14.21 -17.65 -25.00
CA ARG A 191 -15.04 -18.86 -24.86
C ARG A 191 -16.45 -18.55 -24.39
N GLN A 192 -16.61 -17.66 -23.41
CA GLN A 192 -17.91 -17.22 -22.92
C GLN A 192 -18.68 -16.47 -24.02
N SER A 193 -18.01 -15.60 -24.77
CA SER A 193 -18.64 -14.86 -25.88
C SER A 193 -19.11 -15.80 -26.98
N ARG A 194 -18.32 -16.81 -27.36
CA ARG A 194 -18.77 -17.87 -28.29
C ARG A 194 -19.97 -18.64 -27.74
N MET A 195 -19.92 -19.11 -26.50
CA MET A 195 -21.05 -19.82 -25.90
C MET A 195 -22.33 -18.97 -25.84
N VAL A 196 -22.21 -17.65 -25.59
CA VAL A 196 -23.36 -16.74 -25.60
C VAL A 196 -23.92 -16.57 -27.01
N VAL A 197 -23.07 -16.47 -28.03
CA VAL A 197 -23.50 -16.44 -29.44
C VAL A 197 -24.21 -17.75 -29.81
N ASP A 198 -23.60 -18.90 -29.52
CA ASP A 198 -24.18 -20.22 -29.80
C ASP A 198 -25.52 -20.42 -29.06
N ALA A 199 -25.59 -20.00 -27.79
CA ALA A 199 -26.82 -20.05 -27.00
C ALA A 199 -27.90 -19.11 -27.55
N SER A 200 -27.51 -17.94 -28.07
CA SER A 200 -28.42 -16.98 -28.70
C SER A 200 -28.94 -17.50 -30.04
N ASP A 201 -28.09 -18.11 -30.86
CA ASP A 201 -28.47 -18.75 -32.12
C ASP A 201 -29.39 -19.96 -31.88
N LEU A 202 -29.10 -20.75 -30.85
CA LEU A 202 -29.96 -21.85 -30.42
C LEU A 202 -31.32 -21.30 -29.93
N ALA A 203 -31.32 -20.26 -29.10
CA ALA A 203 -32.55 -19.64 -28.62
C ALA A 203 -33.37 -19.03 -29.76
N GLN A 204 -32.74 -18.40 -30.76
CA GLN A 204 -33.43 -17.89 -31.94
C GLN A 204 -34.04 -19.00 -32.79
N THR A 205 -33.31 -20.10 -32.97
CA THR A 205 -33.85 -21.30 -33.65
C THR A 205 -35.06 -21.86 -32.90
N GLN A 206 -34.93 -22.06 -31.59
CA GLN A 206 -36.01 -22.56 -30.73
C GLN A 206 -37.23 -21.63 -30.73
N LEU A 207 -37.03 -20.31 -30.73
CA LEU A 207 -38.12 -19.35 -30.84
C LEU A 207 -38.84 -19.44 -32.19
N ARG A 208 -38.11 -19.59 -33.29
CA ARG A 208 -38.72 -19.78 -34.62
C ARG A 208 -39.48 -21.10 -34.74
N GLU A 209 -38.94 -22.18 -34.17
CA GLU A 209 -39.63 -23.47 -34.12
C GLU A 209 -40.89 -23.40 -33.26
N ALA A 210 -40.81 -22.76 -32.09
CA ALA A 210 -41.96 -22.53 -31.23
C ALA A 210 -43.01 -21.65 -31.92
N GLU A 211 -42.61 -20.61 -32.65
CA GLU A 211 -43.50 -19.75 -33.42
C GLU A 211 -44.19 -20.52 -34.56
N ALA A 212 -43.46 -21.36 -35.29
CA ALA A 212 -44.03 -22.22 -36.32
C ALA A 212 -45.03 -23.25 -35.74
N ALA A 213 -44.69 -23.88 -34.61
CA ALA A 213 -45.58 -24.80 -33.92
C ALA A 213 -46.83 -24.10 -33.38
N LEU A 214 -46.70 -22.87 -32.87
CA LEU A 214 -47.82 -22.06 -32.41
C LEU A 214 -48.73 -21.67 -33.59
N ALA A 215 -48.16 -21.26 -34.72
CA ALA A 215 -48.89 -20.94 -35.93
C ALA A 215 -49.67 -22.15 -36.48
N ALA A 216 -49.04 -23.34 -36.49
CA ALA A 216 -49.70 -24.58 -36.87
C ALA A 216 -50.89 -24.89 -35.94
N ARG A 217 -50.68 -24.83 -34.61
CA ARG A 217 -51.76 -25.03 -33.64
C ARG A 217 -52.89 -24.00 -33.78
N ALA A 218 -52.56 -22.75 -34.07
CA ALA A 218 -53.57 -21.72 -34.32
C ALA A 218 -54.38 -22.01 -35.58
N ALA A 219 -53.73 -22.52 -36.64
CA ALA A 219 -54.40 -22.94 -37.87
C ALA A 219 -55.31 -24.15 -37.63
N ASP A 220 -54.85 -25.18 -36.89
CA ASP A 220 -55.65 -26.34 -36.52
C ASP A 220 -56.87 -25.93 -35.66
N LEU A 221 -56.69 -25.00 -34.72
CA LEU A 221 -57.77 -24.48 -33.89
C LEU A 221 -58.79 -23.70 -34.74
N ALA A 222 -58.33 -22.91 -35.70
CA ALA A 222 -59.23 -22.22 -36.64
C ALA A 222 -60.00 -23.21 -37.53
N ALA A 223 -59.35 -24.27 -38.00
CA ALA A 223 -59.99 -25.33 -38.77
C ALA A 223 -61.07 -26.05 -37.94
N ALA A 224 -60.74 -26.46 -36.71
CA ALA A 224 -61.70 -27.09 -35.79
C ALA A 224 -62.87 -26.15 -35.45
N ALA A 225 -62.61 -24.85 -35.27
CA ALA A 225 -63.67 -23.87 -35.03
C ALA A 225 -64.62 -23.72 -36.23
N ASN A 226 -64.08 -23.74 -37.46
CA ASN A 226 -64.89 -23.71 -38.69
C ASN A 226 -65.72 -24.99 -38.82
N GLU A 227 -65.13 -26.16 -38.58
CA GLU A 227 -65.85 -27.44 -38.62
C GLU A 227 -66.97 -27.49 -37.57
N ALA A 228 -66.72 -26.98 -36.37
CA ALA A 228 -67.74 -26.84 -35.33
C ALA A 228 -68.87 -25.87 -35.74
N GLN A 229 -68.54 -24.75 -36.40
CA GLN A 229 -69.54 -23.82 -36.93
C GLN A 229 -70.40 -24.45 -38.03
N ASP A 230 -69.78 -25.20 -38.95
CA ASP A 230 -70.49 -25.87 -40.04
C ASP A 230 -71.38 -27.01 -39.51
N ALA A 231 -70.91 -27.77 -38.53
CA ALA A 231 -71.72 -28.75 -37.81
C ALA A 231 -72.91 -28.09 -37.08
N ALA A 232 -72.70 -26.94 -36.44
CA ALA A 232 -73.76 -26.18 -35.79
C ALA A 232 -74.80 -25.65 -36.79
N ARG A 233 -74.37 -25.18 -37.97
CA ARG A 233 -75.27 -24.78 -39.06
C ARG A 233 -76.08 -25.95 -39.60
N ALA A 234 -75.43 -27.09 -39.86
CA ALA A 234 -76.11 -28.29 -40.34
C ALA A 234 -77.16 -28.80 -39.33
N ALA A 235 -76.84 -28.76 -38.03
CA ALA A 235 -77.78 -29.08 -36.97
C ALA A 235 -78.96 -28.10 -36.91
N ALA A 236 -78.71 -26.80 -37.09
CA ALA A 236 -79.75 -25.79 -37.15
C ALA A 236 -80.70 -25.98 -38.35
N ASP A 237 -80.15 -26.29 -39.53
CA ASP A 237 -80.94 -26.61 -40.73
C ASP A 237 -81.77 -27.88 -40.53
N ASP A 238 -81.23 -28.90 -39.85
CA ASP A 238 -81.98 -30.11 -39.54
C ASP A 238 -83.14 -29.85 -38.58
N LEU A 239 -82.91 -29.06 -37.53
CA LEU A 239 -83.97 -28.61 -36.62
C LEU A 239 -85.05 -27.81 -37.34
N ALA A 240 -84.68 -26.94 -38.28
CA ALA A 240 -85.64 -26.20 -39.11
C ALA A 240 -86.49 -27.14 -39.97
N ARG A 241 -85.88 -28.16 -40.60
CA ARG A 241 -86.60 -29.19 -41.36
C ARG A 241 -87.52 -30.03 -40.48
N GLN A 242 -87.07 -30.44 -39.29
CA GLN A 242 -87.89 -31.16 -38.33
C GLN A 242 -89.08 -30.31 -37.85
N THR A 243 -88.87 -29.02 -37.62
CA THR A 243 -89.94 -28.08 -37.27
C THR A 243 -90.99 -27.99 -38.37
N LEU A 244 -90.59 -27.85 -39.64
CA LEU A 244 -91.51 -27.85 -40.78
C LEU A 244 -92.28 -29.18 -40.93
N ARG A 245 -91.61 -30.32 -40.73
CA ARG A 245 -92.26 -31.64 -40.72
C ARG A 245 -93.27 -31.76 -39.58
N LEU A 246 -92.94 -31.28 -38.39
CA LEU A 246 -93.85 -31.26 -37.24
C LEU A 246 -95.05 -30.35 -37.49
N GLU A 247 -94.84 -29.19 -38.11
CA GLU A 247 -95.92 -28.28 -38.50
C GLU A 247 -96.85 -28.94 -39.53
N THR A 248 -96.27 -29.58 -40.56
CA THR A 248 -97.03 -30.32 -41.58
C THR A 248 -97.78 -31.53 -41.00
N ALA A 249 -97.15 -32.26 -40.07
CA ALA A 249 -97.81 -33.34 -39.35
C ALA A 249 -98.94 -32.80 -38.47
N GLY A 250 -98.73 -31.64 -37.83
CA GLY A 250 -99.74 -30.93 -37.04
C GLY A 250 -100.95 -30.52 -37.88
N THR A 251 -100.74 -29.97 -39.07
CA THR A 251 -101.82 -29.64 -40.00
C THR A 251 -102.54 -30.89 -40.50
N GLY A 252 -101.80 -31.96 -40.84
CA GLY A 252 -102.39 -33.22 -41.27
C GLY A 252 -103.23 -33.90 -40.17
N VAL A 253 -102.78 -33.84 -38.91
CA VAL A 253 -103.57 -34.32 -37.76
C VAL A 253 -104.82 -33.47 -37.56
N ALA A 254 -104.73 -32.14 -37.72
CA ALA A 254 -105.90 -31.26 -37.63
C ALA A 254 -106.93 -31.56 -38.73
N GLU A 255 -106.50 -31.77 -39.97
CA GLU A 255 -107.37 -32.17 -41.09
C GLU A 255 -107.99 -33.56 -40.85
N GLN A 256 -107.23 -34.51 -40.30
CA GLN A 256 -107.74 -35.83 -39.94
C GLN A 256 -108.82 -35.74 -38.87
N ILE A 257 -108.63 -34.90 -37.84
CA ILE A 257 -109.63 -34.64 -36.80
C ILE A 257 -110.90 -34.05 -37.42
N GLN A 258 -110.76 -33.03 -38.27
CA GLN A 258 -111.90 -32.41 -38.94
C GLN A 258 -112.64 -33.41 -39.85
N SER A 259 -111.92 -34.22 -40.61
CA SER A 259 -112.50 -35.26 -41.47
C SER A 259 -113.25 -36.33 -40.66
N VAL A 260 -112.72 -36.72 -39.49
CA VAL A 260 -113.40 -37.64 -38.57
C VAL A 260 -114.65 -36.99 -37.98
N GLU A 261 -114.60 -35.72 -37.59
CA GLU A 261 -115.77 -34.98 -37.09
C GLU A 261 -116.87 -34.87 -38.17
N GLU A 262 -116.50 -34.51 -39.41
CA GLU A 262 -117.41 -34.48 -40.55
C GLU A 262 -117.99 -35.88 -40.84
N GLY A 263 -117.16 -36.92 -40.84
CA GLY A 263 -117.58 -38.31 -41.01
C GLY A 263 -118.54 -38.78 -39.93
N LEU A 264 -118.28 -38.45 -38.65
CA LEU A 264 -119.19 -38.75 -37.54
C LEU A 264 -120.51 -37.97 -37.66
N SER A 265 -120.46 -36.72 -38.13
CA SER A 265 -121.67 -35.92 -38.39
C SER A 265 -122.51 -36.53 -39.51
N GLN A 266 -121.87 -37.03 -40.57
CA GLN A 266 -122.52 -37.66 -41.71
C GLN A 266 -123.05 -39.05 -41.35
N GLN A 267 -122.31 -39.82 -40.56
CA GLN A 267 -122.78 -41.09 -40.00
C GLN A 267 -123.99 -40.86 -39.09
N ARG A 268 -123.97 -39.84 -38.22
CA ARG A 268 -125.11 -39.45 -37.40
C ARG A 268 -126.31 -39.03 -38.24
N ALA A 269 -126.11 -38.23 -39.30
CA ALA A 269 -127.17 -37.87 -40.23
C ALA A 269 -127.77 -39.10 -40.92
N SER A 270 -126.92 -40.02 -41.42
CA SER A 270 -127.34 -41.26 -42.05
C SER A 270 -128.08 -42.20 -41.09
N LEU A 271 -127.70 -42.23 -39.81
CA LEU A 271 -128.40 -42.98 -38.76
C LEU A 271 -129.77 -42.38 -38.47
N VAL A 272 -129.89 -41.05 -38.45
CA VAL A 272 -131.19 -40.37 -38.32
C VAL A 272 -132.07 -40.67 -39.54
N THR A 273 -131.53 -40.59 -40.75
CA THR A 273 -132.26 -40.94 -41.98
C THR A 273 -132.66 -42.42 -42.00
N ALA A 274 -131.78 -43.33 -41.59
CA ALA A 274 -132.09 -44.76 -41.47
C ALA A 274 -133.15 -45.03 -40.40
N ALA A 275 -133.14 -44.28 -39.28
CA ALA A 275 -134.20 -44.37 -38.27
C ALA A 275 -135.55 -43.87 -38.80
N TYR A 276 -135.56 -42.82 -39.63
CA TYR A 276 -136.77 -42.36 -40.32
C TYR A 276 -137.23 -43.37 -41.38
N ALA A 277 -136.33 -43.91 -42.19
CA ALA A 277 -136.62 -44.93 -43.18
C ALA A 277 -137.16 -46.20 -42.52
N LEU A 278 -136.57 -46.67 -41.41
CA LEU A 278 -137.07 -47.81 -40.65
C LEU A 278 -138.47 -47.58 -40.08
N ARG A 279 -138.78 -46.35 -39.68
CA ARG A 279 -140.11 -45.96 -39.23
C ARG A 279 -141.11 -45.97 -40.38
N THR A 280 -140.74 -45.47 -41.54
CA THR A 280 -141.55 -45.56 -42.76
C THR A 280 -141.72 -47.01 -43.22
N ASP A 281 -140.66 -47.83 -43.19
CA ASP A 281 -140.72 -49.26 -43.50
C ASP A 281 -141.62 -50.01 -42.51
N GLN A 282 -141.71 -49.59 -41.23
CA GLN A 282 -142.70 -50.17 -40.30
C GLN A 282 -144.15 -49.83 -40.68
N GLU A 283 -144.40 -48.62 -41.19
CA GLU A 283 -145.71 -48.19 -41.70
C GLU A 283 -146.05 -48.94 -43.00
N ASP A 284 -145.10 -49.07 -43.92
CA ASP A 284 -145.23 -49.79 -45.20
C ASP A 284 -145.33 -51.30 -45.01
N PHE A 285 -144.57 -51.91 -44.08
CA PHE A 285 -144.67 -53.34 -43.77
C PHE A 285 -146.05 -53.70 -43.22
N SER A 286 -146.65 -52.80 -42.42
CA SER A 286 -148.02 -52.97 -41.95
C SER A 286 -149.03 -52.94 -43.11
N ALA A 287 -148.82 -52.08 -44.12
CA ALA A 287 -149.62 -52.04 -45.33
C ALA A 287 -149.35 -53.25 -46.27
N GLN A 288 -148.11 -53.74 -46.31
CA GLN A 288 -147.66 -54.79 -47.22
C GLN A 288 -148.01 -56.19 -46.71
N ILE A 289 -148.09 -56.42 -45.39
CA ILE A 289 -148.64 -57.65 -44.81
C ILE A 289 -150.11 -57.81 -45.20
N GLU A 290 -150.89 -56.72 -45.20
CA GLU A 290 -152.30 -56.75 -45.62
C GLU A 290 -152.44 -57.03 -47.13
N SER A 291 -151.51 -56.50 -47.95
CA SER A 291 -151.43 -56.76 -49.39
C SER A 291 -150.91 -58.16 -49.76
N GLN A 292 -149.90 -58.67 -49.06
CA GLN A 292 -149.35 -60.02 -49.27
C GLN A 292 -150.33 -61.11 -48.85
N ARG A 293 -151.19 -60.86 -47.87
CA ARG A 293 -152.31 -61.76 -47.55
C ARG A 293 -153.27 -61.92 -48.74
N ALA A 294 -153.42 -60.88 -49.57
CA ALA A 294 -154.22 -60.96 -50.80
C ALA A 294 -153.46 -61.64 -51.96
N GLN A 295 -152.15 -61.38 -52.12
CA GLN A 295 -151.35 -61.89 -53.25
C GLN A 295 -150.82 -63.34 -53.10
N PHE A 296 -150.72 -63.88 -51.88
CA PHE A 296 -150.37 -65.30 -51.67
C PHE A 296 -151.40 -66.28 -52.26
N THR A 297 -152.59 -65.79 -52.62
CA THR A 297 -153.62 -66.57 -53.32
C THR A 297 -153.36 -66.65 -54.84
N GLU A 298 -152.49 -65.79 -55.41
CA GLU A 298 -152.39 -65.59 -56.86
C GLU A 298 -151.07 -66.10 -57.49
N GLN A 299 -149.94 -66.14 -56.77
CA GLN A 299 -148.62 -66.40 -57.36
C GLN A 299 -148.01 -67.79 -57.11
N LEU A 300 -148.83 -68.85 -57.03
CA LEU A 300 -148.32 -70.23 -57.00
C LEU A 300 -148.00 -70.82 -58.39
N SER A 301 -148.16 -70.08 -59.50
CA SER A 301 -148.06 -70.67 -60.86
C SER A 301 -146.92 -70.17 -61.76
N LEU A 302 -146.16 -69.13 -61.40
CA LEU A 302 -145.19 -68.50 -62.32
C LEU A 302 -143.71 -68.57 -61.89
N THR A 303 -143.36 -69.46 -60.97
CA THR A 303 -141.96 -69.65 -60.48
C THR A 303 -141.11 -70.59 -61.35
N ARG A 304 -141.59 -71.09 -62.49
CA ARG A 304 -140.89 -72.19 -63.21
C ARG A 304 -140.00 -71.82 -64.40
N SER A 305 -139.99 -70.57 -64.89
CA SER A 305 -139.32 -70.28 -66.18
C SER A 305 -138.04 -69.44 -66.13
N ALA A 306 -137.67 -68.85 -64.99
CA ALA A 306 -136.55 -67.88 -64.91
C ALA A 306 -135.22 -68.44 -64.35
N ALA A 307 -135.14 -69.75 -64.06
CA ALA A 307 -134.00 -70.34 -63.37
C ALA A 307 -132.86 -70.85 -64.30
N SER A 308 -133.04 -70.81 -65.63
CA SER A 308 -132.12 -71.50 -66.56
C SER A 308 -130.99 -70.63 -67.13
N GLU A 309 -131.09 -69.30 -67.12
CA GLU A 309 -130.05 -68.41 -67.71
C GLU A 309 -128.95 -67.98 -66.71
N LEU A 310 -129.11 -68.25 -65.41
CA LEU A 310 -128.22 -67.74 -64.36
C LEU A 310 -126.99 -68.64 -64.07
N ASN A 311 -126.97 -69.87 -64.59
CA ASN A 311 -126.01 -70.90 -64.16
C ASN A 311 -124.69 -70.91 -64.97
N GLN A 312 -124.65 -70.33 -66.17
CA GLN A 312 -123.49 -70.45 -67.05
C GLN A 312 -122.44 -69.33 -66.85
N THR A 313 -122.86 -68.12 -66.48
CA THR A 313 -121.97 -66.96 -66.29
C THR A 313 -121.24 -66.95 -64.93
N SER A 314 -121.74 -67.71 -63.94
CA SER A 314 -121.19 -67.75 -62.58
C SER A 314 -119.92 -68.61 -62.44
N GLY A 315 -119.69 -69.56 -63.37
CA GLY A 315 -118.55 -70.48 -63.32
C GLY A 315 -117.21 -69.86 -63.74
N ASP A 316 -117.23 -69.01 -64.77
CA ASP A 316 -116.00 -68.50 -65.40
C ASP A 316 -115.32 -67.40 -64.56
N VAL A 317 -116.10 -66.56 -63.87
CA VAL A 317 -115.59 -65.47 -63.00
C VAL A 317 -114.93 -66.00 -61.73
N SER A 318 -115.46 -67.08 -61.14
CA SER A 318 -114.92 -67.71 -59.93
C SER A 318 -113.52 -68.29 -60.17
N THR A 319 -113.27 -68.81 -61.37
CA THR A 319 -111.98 -69.42 -61.74
C THR A 319 -110.89 -68.37 -61.96
N ALA A 320 -111.22 -67.23 -62.57
CA ALA A 320 -110.28 -66.13 -62.80
C ALA A 320 -109.82 -65.45 -61.50
N ILE A 321 -110.74 -65.22 -60.55
CA ILE A 321 -110.43 -64.60 -59.25
C ILE A 321 -109.50 -65.50 -58.41
N LYS A 322 -109.71 -66.83 -58.45
CA LYS A 322 -108.84 -67.78 -57.74
C LYS A 322 -107.40 -67.75 -58.24
N ALA A 323 -107.20 -67.74 -59.57
CA ALA A 323 -105.86 -67.72 -60.16
C ALA A 323 -105.08 -66.44 -59.81
N GLN A 324 -105.74 -65.29 -59.74
CA GLN A 324 -105.08 -64.02 -59.44
C GLN A 324 -104.73 -63.86 -57.95
N ILE A 325 -105.54 -64.45 -57.06
CA ILE A 325 -105.25 -64.52 -55.62
C ILE A 325 -104.07 -65.47 -55.35
N GLU A 326 -103.98 -66.61 -56.02
CA GLU A 326 -102.82 -67.51 -55.92
C GLU A 326 -101.52 -66.82 -56.35
N ALA A 327 -101.52 -66.11 -57.48
CA ALA A 327 -100.35 -65.37 -57.96
C ALA A 327 -99.91 -64.25 -56.99
N ALA A 328 -100.85 -63.51 -56.40
CA ALA A 328 -100.54 -62.48 -55.40
C ALA A 328 -100.01 -63.09 -54.09
N ALA A 329 -100.55 -64.23 -53.66
CA ALA A 329 -100.08 -64.95 -52.48
C ALA A 329 -98.65 -65.48 -52.68
N ASP A 330 -98.31 -65.96 -53.87
CA ASP A 330 -96.96 -66.43 -54.19
C ASP A 330 -95.93 -65.28 -54.27
N GLN A 331 -96.31 -64.13 -54.82
CA GLN A 331 -95.46 -62.92 -54.79
C GLN A 331 -95.23 -62.42 -53.36
N PHE A 332 -96.26 -62.44 -52.50
CA PHE A 332 -96.13 -62.05 -51.10
C PHE A 332 -95.20 -63.01 -50.34
N ARG A 333 -95.31 -64.33 -50.58
CA ARG A 333 -94.39 -65.32 -49.99
C ARG A 333 -92.94 -65.09 -50.43
N ALA A 334 -92.69 -64.83 -51.72
CA ALA A 334 -91.34 -64.55 -52.21
C ALA A 334 -90.72 -63.29 -51.57
N LEU A 335 -91.54 -62.27 -51.31
CA LEU A 335 -91.10 -61.03 -50.68
C LEU A 335 -90.80 -61.21 -49.18
N VAL A 336 -91.60 -62.05 -48.50
CA VAL A 336 -91.33 -62.46 -47.11
C VAL A 336 -90.04 -63.28 -47.01
N ASP A 337 -89.81 -64.24 -47.91
CA ASP A 337 -88.58 -65.04 -47.95
C ASP A 337 -87.34 -64.17 -48.22
N LEU A 338 -87.45 -63.18 -49.12
CA LEU A 338 -86.37 -62.23 -49.39
C LEU A 338 -86.08 -61.36 -48.16
N SER A 339 -87.12 -60.82 -47.53
CA SER A 339 -87.00 -59.99 -46.32
C SER A 339 -86.40 -60.76 -45.15
N GLN A 340 -86.74 -62.04 -44.98
CA GLN A 340 -86.15 -62.91 -43.95
C GLN A 340 -84.66 -63.15 -44.21
N ARG A 341 -84.28 -63.45 -45.46
CA ARG A 341 -82.85 -63.62 -45.82
C ARG A 341 -82.04 -62.34 -45.64
N GLU A 342 -82.63 -61.19 -45.94
CA GLU A 342 -81.97 -59.90 -45.77
C GLU A 342 -81.82 -59.54 -44.28
N ALA A 343 -82.83 -59.85 -43.45
CA ALA A 343 -82.75 -59.72 -42.00
C ALA A 343 -81.68 -60.64 -41.38
N ASP A 344 -81.60 -61.90 -41.80
CA ASP A 344 -80.58 -62.85 -41.36
C ASP A 344 -79.17 -62.41 -41.79
N GLY A 345 -79.04 -61.87 -43.01
CA GLY A 345 -77.79 -61.30 -43.53
C GLY A 345 -77.33 -60.07 -42.74
N PHE A 346 -78.27 -59.19 -42.36
CA PHE A 346 -77.99 -58.03 -41.52
C PHE A 346 -77.58 -58.43 -40.10
N ASP A 347 -78.26 -59.40 -39.48
CA ASP A 347 -77.91 -59.91 -38.15
C ASP A 347 -76.51 -60.55 -38.14
N HIS A 348 -76.17 -61.33 -39.16
CA HIS A 348 -74.84 -61.91 -39.30
C HIS A 348 -73.74 -60.86 -39.50
N ALA A 349 -73.97 -59.87 -40.38
CA ALA A 349 -73.01 -58.78 -40.61
C ALA A 349 -72.81 -57.94 -39.35
N THR A 350 -73.88 -57.68 -38.60
CA THR A 350 -73.82 -56.94 -37.33
C THR A 350 -73.04 -57.69 -36.27
N LYS A 351 -73.25 -59.01 -36.12
CA LYS A 351 -72.47 -59.86 -35.21
C LYS A 351 -70.99 -59.86 -35.55
N LEU A 352 -70.64 -60.03 -36.83
CA LEU A 352 -69.24 -60.00 -37.28
C LEU A 352 -68.56 -58.65 -37.01
N ALA A 353 -69.29 -57.54 -37.21
CA ALA A 353 -68.80 -56.20 -36.91
C ALA A 353 -68.62 -55.99 -35.39
N LEU A 354 -69.55 -56.48 -34.58
CA LEU A 354 -69.50 -56.39 -33.12
C LEU A 354 -68.33 -57.22 -32.55
N ASP A 355 -68.14 -58.46 -33.03
CA ASP A 355 -67.02 -59.32 -32.63
C ASP A 355 -65.67 -58.69 -32.98
N ARG A 356 -65.56 -58.07 -34.17
CA ARG A 356 -64.36 -57.32 -34.56
C ARG A 356 -64.11 -56.12 -33.67
N PHE A 357 -65.17 -55.39 -33.33
CA PHE A 357 -65.07 -54.23 -32.46
C PHE A 357 -64.66 -54.63 -31.04
N GLU A 358 -65.21 -55.72 -30.51
CA GLU A 358 -64.85 -56.26 -29.21
C GLU A 358 -63.39 -56.72 -29.17
N ALA A 359 -62.92 -57.42 -30.22
CA ALA A 359 -61.52 -57.82 -30.34
C ALA A 359 -60.56 -56.62 -30.40
N LEU A 360 -60.88 -55.61 -31.21
CA LEU A 360 -60.08 -54.37 -31.30
C LEU A 360 -60.09 -53.59 -29.98
N ALA A 361 -61.22 -53.52 -29.29
CA ALA A 361 -61.32 -52.86 -27.99
C ALA A 361 -60.52 -53.59 -26.91
N ALA A 362 -60.52 -54.93 -26.92
CA ALA A 362 -59.69 -55.75 -26.04
C ALA A 362 -58.19 -55.54 -26.30
N GLU A 363 -57.78 -55.57 -27.56
CA GLU A 363 -56.39 -55.32 -27.96
C GLU A 363 -55.92 -53.92 -27.58
N ALA A 364 -56.73 -52.89 -27.87
CA ALA A 364 -56.43 -51.51 -27.49
C ALA A 364 -56.31 -51.35 -25.96
N ARG A 365 -57.20 -52.00 -25.19
CA ARG A 365 -57.15 -51.97 -23.73
C ARG A 365 -55.87 -52.63 -23.20
N ASP A 366 -55.50 -53.79 -23.72
CA ASP A 366 -54.32 -54.51 -23.27
C ASP A 366 -53.03 -53.74 -23.59
N LEU A 367 -52.97 -53.13 -24.78
CA LEU A 367 -51.84 -52.28 -25.18
C LEU A 367 -51.70 -51.05 -24.26
N LEU A 368 -52.81 -50.43 -23.90
CA LEU A 368 -52.84 -49.27 -23.01
C LEU A 368 -52.47 -49.63 -21.56
N VAL A 369 -52.86 -50.82 -21.08
CA VAL A 369 -52.46 -51.36 -19.77
C VAL A 369 -50.95 -51.64 -19.74
N GLU A 370 -50.40 -52.20 -20.81
CA GLU A 370 -48.98 -52.50 -20.90
C GLU A 370 -48.13 -51.22 -21.01
N GLU A 371 -48.57 -50.24 -21.81
CA GLU A 371 -47.89 -48.95 -21.94
C GLU A 371 -47.92 -48.15 -20.64
N THR A 372 -49.07 -48.11 -19.94
CA THR A 372 -49.17 -47.47 -18.63
C THR A 372 -48.29 -48.17 -17.59
N ARG A 373 -48.20 -49.51 -17.60
CA ARG A 373 -47.29 -50.25 -16.72
C ARG A 373 -45.82 -49.92 -16.98
N ARG A 374 -45.41 -49.81 -18.26
CA ARG A 374 -44.06 -49.40 -18.63
C ARG A 374 -43.76 -47.96 -18.21
N ALA A 375 -44.68 -47.03 -18.47
CA ALA A 375 -44.55 -45.64 -18.03
C ALA A 375 -44.43 -45.53 -16.50
N LEU A 376 -45.22 -46.30 -15.75
CA LEU A 376 -45.13 -46.34 -14.29
C LEU A 376 -43.77 -46.87 -13.81
N SER A 377 -43.25 -47.92 -14.44
CA SER A 377 -41.93 -48.48 -14.12
C SER A 377 -40.78 -47.50 -14.40
N ALA A 378 -40.86 -46.76 -15.51
CA ALA A 378 -39.89 -45.73 -15.86
C ALA A 378 -39.95 -44.54 -14.88
N LEU A 379 -41.16 -44.12 -14.50
CA LEU A 379 -41.35 -43.07 -13.48
C LEU A 379 -40.81 -43.50 -12.12
N GLN A 380 -41.03 -44.76 -11.72
CA GLN A 380 -40.51 -45.28 -10.46
C GLN A 380 -38.98 -45.34 -10.46
N ALA A 381 -38.36 -45.86 -11.53
CA ALA A 381 -36.91 -45.89 -11.67
C ALA A 381 -36.32 -44.47 -11.62
N THR A 382 -36.94 -43.52 -12.33
CA THR A 382 -36.52 -42.11 -12.31
C THR A 382 -36.65 -41.53 -10.90
N ALA A 383 -37.74 -41.83 -10.17
CA ALA A 383 -37.94 -41.34 -8.82
C ALA A 383 -36.91 -41.92 -7.83
N GLU A 384 -36.52 -43.20 -8.00
CA GLU A 384 -35.46 -43.83 -7.22
C GLU A 384 -34.09 -43.20 -7.50
N ASP A 385 -33.76 -42.94 -8.77
CA ASP A 385 -32.53 -42.24 -9.16
C ASP A 385 -32.47 -40.81 -8.60
N GLN A 386 -33.59 -40.07 -8.64
CA GLN A 386 -33.66 -38.72 -8.07
C GLN A 386 -33.51 -38.75 -6.54
N ARG A 387 -34.06 -39.75 -5.85
CA ARG A 387 -33.85 -39.92 -4.41
C ARG A 387 -32.40 -40.23 -4.07
N ALA A 388 -31.74 -41.10 -4.83
CA ALA A 388 -30.33 -41.41 -4.65
C ALA A 388 -29.44 -40.18 -4.90
N ALA A 389 -29.71 -39.42 -5.96
CA ALA A 389 -29.01 -38.18 -6.28
C ALA A 389 -29.21 -37.12 -5.18
N ALA A 390 -30.42 -36.98 -4.65
CA ALA A 390 -30.71 -36.07 -3.54
C ALA A 390 -29.98 -36.47 -2.25
N ALA A 391 -29.93 -37.77 -1.92
CA ALA A 391 -29.18 -38.26 -0.77
C ALA A 391 -27.67 -37.97 -0.90
N ALA A 392 -27.10 -38.23 -2.09
CA ALA A 392 -25.69 -37.92 -2.37
C ALA A 392 -25.40 -36.41 -2.29
N ALA A 393 -26.33 -35.57 -2.75
CA ALA A 393 -26.19 -34.11 -2.65
C ALA A 393 -26.22 -33.64 -1.18
N ILE A 394 -27.07 -34.22 -0.34
CA ILE A 394 -27.13 -33.94 1.10
C ILE A 394 -25.82 -34.33 1.78
N GLU A 395 -25.30 -35.53 1.49
CA GLU A 395 -24.02 -36.01 2.05
C GLU A 395 -22.86 -35.08 1.64
N GLN A 396 -22.80 -34.67 0.37
CA GLN A 396 -21.81 -33.70 -0.09
C GLN A 396 -21.96 -32.33 0.59
N ALA A 397 -23.18 -31.88 0.85
CA ALA A 397 -23.43 -30.64 1.56
C ALA A 397 -22.96 -30.72 3.02
N GLN A 398 -23.17 -31.86 3.70
CA GLN A 398 -22.66 -32.11 5.04
C GLN A 398 -21.13 -32.10 5.08
N ILE A 399 -20.46 -32.81 4.17
CA ILE A 399 -18.98 -32.81 4.08
C ILE A 399 -18.44 -31.39 3.86
N ARG A 400 -19.11 -30.57 3.03
CA ARG A 400 -18.71 -29.16 2.83
C ARG A 400 -18.94 -28.32 4.07
N ALA A 401 -20.04 -28.53 4.79
CA ALA A 401 -20.33 -27.84 6.04
C ALA A 401 -19.29 -28.19 7.13
N ASP A 402 -18.90 -29.47 7.24
CA ASP A 402 -17.89 -29.92 8.19
C ASP A 402 -16.51 -29.31 7.87
N ARG A 403 -16.09 -29.35 6.60
CA ARG A 403 -14.84 -28.69 6.15
C ARG A 403 -14.86 -27.19 6.37
N LEU A 404 -16.00 -26.54 6.14
CA LEU A 404 -16.16 -25.12 6.45
C LEU A 404 -16.02 -24.88 7.95
N GLY A 405 -16.65 -25.71 8.78
CA GLY A 405 -16.54 -25.67 10.23
C GLY A 405 -15.10 -25.82 10.72
N GLU A 406 -14.36 -26.78 10.18
CA GLU A 406 -12.93 -26.99 10.48
C GLU A 406 -12.09 -25.77 10.06
N SER A 407 -12.29 -25.25 8.85
CA SER A 407 -11.56 -24.08 8.37
C SER A 407 -11.85 -22.80 9.17
N LEU A 408 -13.10 -22.65 9.65
CA LEU A 408 -13.51 -21.53 10.50
C LEU A 408 -12.90 -21.67 11.90
N PHE A 409 -12.82 -22.89 12.43
CA PHE A 409 -12.17 -23.16 13.70
C PHE A 409 -10.67 -22.87 13.64
N ASP A 410 -9.97 -23.35 12.61
CA ASP A 410 -8.54 -23.05 12.39
C ASP A 410 -8.28 -21.54 12.21
N ALA A 411 -9.17 -20.85 11.49
CA ALA A 411 -9.09 -19.41 11.31
C ALA A 411 -9.31 -18.66 12.64
N ALA A 412 -10.27 -19.10 13.45
CA ALA A 412 -10.53 -18.54 14.77
C ALA A 412 -9.35 -18.77 15.71
N GLN A 413 -8.76 -19.97 15.72
CA GLN A 413 -7.58 -20.28 16.53
C GLN A 413 -6.39 -19.40 16.14
N LYS A 414 -6.09 -19.26 14.83
CA LYS A 414 -5.02 -18.37 14.37
C LYS A 414 -5.27 -16.90 14.71
N ALA A 415 -6.52 -16.45 14.65
CA ALA A 415 -6.89 -15.10 15.03
C ALA A 415 -6.67 -14.86 16.53
N ASP A 416 -7.00 -15.83 17.37
CA ASP A 416 -6.78 -15.80 18.82
C ASP A 416 -5.28 -15.78 19.15
N GLU A 417 -4.49 -16.66 18.53
CA GLU A 417 -3.03 -16.68 18.68
C GLU A 417 -2.38 -15.34 18.26
N ALA A 418 -2.86 -14.73 17.18
CA ALA A 418 -2.40 -13.42 16.73
C ALA A 418 -2.80 -12.29 17.70
N ALA A 419 -3.98 -12.39 18.33
CA ALA A 419 -4.42 -11.44 19.35
C ALA A 419 -3.57 -11.55 20.62
N GLU A 420 -3.29 -12.77 21.09
CA GLU A 420 -2.44 -13.00 22.26
C GLU A 420 -1.00 -12.51 22.02
N ALA A 421 -0.43 -12.81 20.84
CA ALA A 421 0.88 -12.29 20.44
C ALA A 421 0.94 -10.75 20.41
N ARG A 422 -0.17 -10.08 20.03
CA ARG A 422 -0.28 -8.62 20.09
C ARG A 422 -0.36 -8.11 21.52
N ILE A 423 -1.11 -8.79 22.40
CA ILE A 423 -1.21 -8.44 23.82
C ILE A 423 0.16 -8.56 24.49
N ASP A 424 0.89 -9.64 24.23
CA ASP A 424 2.26 -9.83 24.74
C ASP A 424 3.23 -8.79 24.19
N GLY A 425 3.14 -8.47 22.90
CA GLY A 425 3.88 -7.37 22.29
C GLY A 425 3.60 -6.03 22.97
N ALA A 426 2.33 -5.72 23.23
CA ALA A 426 1.92 -4.51 23.94
C ALA A 426 2.45 -4.48 25.38
N ARG A 427 2.37 -5.59 26.14
CA ARG A 427 2.95 -5.69 27.49
C ARG A 427 4.46 -5.44 27.47
N LYS A 428 5.16 -6.01 26.50
CA LYS A 428 6.62 -5.81 26.36
C LYS A 428 6.97 -4.35 26.10
N ILE A 429 6.23 -3.68 25.22
CA ILE A 429 6.44 -2.24 24.94
C ILE A 429 6.16 -1.41 26.19
N VAL A 430 5.09 -1.70 26.93
CA VAL A 430 4.77 -1.01 28.18
C VAL A 430 5.88 -1.16 29.20
N ASN A 431 6.38 -2.39 29.42
CA ASN A 431 7.50 -2.64 30.33
C ASN A 431 8.78 -1.91 29.89
N GLN A 432 9.13 -1.97 28.60
CA GLN A 432 10.29 -1.24 28.07
C GLN A 432 10.14 0.28 28.20
N THR A 433 8.92 0.79 28.09
CA THR A 433 8.64 2.22 28.29
C THR A 433 8.76 2.59 29.76
N ALA A 434 8.27 1.75 30.68
CA ALA A 434 8.45 1.94 32.12
C ALA A 434 9.94 1.94 32.50
N ASP A 435 10.72 0.96 32.04
CA ASP A 435 12.17 0.88 32.27
C ASP A 435 12.90 2.12 31.71
N MET A 436 12.53 2.60 30.53
CA MET A 436 13.08 3.84 29.97
C MET A 436 12.72 5.07 30.79
N VAL A 437 11.49 5.15 31.30
CA VAL A 437 11.05 6.26 32.16
C VAL A 437 11.84 6.27 33.45
N ASP A 438 12.05 5.11 34.08
CA ASP A 438 12.86 4.98 35.30
C ASP A 438 14.33 5.40 35.03
N LEU A 439 14.93 4.88 33.96
CA LEU A 439 16.32 5.19 33.59
C LEU A 439 16.50 6.66 33.16
N THR A 440 15.48 7.27 32.57
CA THR A 440 15.45 8.71 32.28
C THR A 440 15.26 9.52 33.55
N GLY A 441 14.43 9.04 34.49
CA GLY A 441 14.23 9.62 35.81
C GLY A 441 15.53 9.68 36.61
N GLU A 442 16.27 8.57 36.68
CA GLU A 442 17.59 8.52 37.33
C GLU A 442 18.57 9.52 36.71
N LYS A 443 18.67 9.56 35.37
CA LYS A 443 19.55 10.53 34.68
C LYS A 443 19.15 11.98 34.93
N VAL A 444 17.87 12.27 35.08
CA VAL A 444 17.38 13.63 35.41
C VAL A 444 17.75 14.00 36.84
N ILE A 445 17.61 13.06 37.79
CA ILE A 445 18.03 13.25 39.17
C ILE A 445 19.55 13.48 39.23
N GLU A 446 20.35 12.65 38.58
CA GLU A 446 21.81 12.79 38.52
C GLU A 446 22.24 14.15 37.93
N ARG A 447 21.56 14.61 36.86
CA ARG A 447 21.81 15.95 36.30
C ARG A 447 21.43 17.06 37.27
N LEU A 448 20.31 16.94 37.97
CA LEU A 448 19.87 17.93 38.95
C LEU A 448 20.86 18.01 40.11
N GLU A 449 21.30 16.87 40.66
CA GLU A 449 22.33 16.79 41.70
C GLU A 449 23.65 17.41 41.23
N GLY A 450 24.11 17.06 40.03
CA GLY A 450 25.32 17.65 39.45
C GLY A 450 25.20 19.15 39.14
N THR A 451 23.99 19.67 38.94
CA THR A 451 23.74 21.11 38.74
C THR A 451 23.69 21.85 40.07
N LEU A 452 23.05 21.26 41.08
CA LEU A 452 23.05 21.76 42.46
C LEU A 452 24.49 21.83 43.00
N HIS A 453 25.28 20.78 42.81
CA HIS A 453 26.68 20.77 43.26
C HIS A 453 27.51 21.89 42.62
N ARG A 454 27.30 22.15 41.32
CA ARG A 454 27.94 23.28 40.61
C ARG A 454 27.46 24.63 41.13
N MET A 455 26.18 24.79 41.45
CA MET A 455 25.66 26.01 42.07
C MET A 455 26.27 26.23 43.46
N THR A 456 26.39 25.19 44.28
CA THR A 456 27.03 25.28 45.61
C THR A 456 28.50 25.64 45.49
N ALA A 457 29.24 25.05 44.54
CA ALA A 457 30.64 25.39 44.29
C ALA A 457 30.82 26.83 43.79
N ALA A 458 29.92 27.30 42.92
CA ALA A 458 29.92 28.69 42.45
C ALA A 458 29.62 29.68 43.59
N LEU A 459 28.67 29.36 44.48
CA LEU A 459 28.39 30.16 45.67
C LEU A 459 29.61 30.22 46.62
N ALA A 460 30.30 29.10 46.85
CA ALA A 460 31.52 29.09 47.65
C ALA A 460 32.67 29.91 47.03
N GLN A 461 32.79 29.92 45.69
CA GLN A 461 33.74 30.80 44.98
C GLN A 461 33.37 32.28 45.15
N VAL A 462 32.08 32.62 45.09
CA VAL A 462 31.62 33.99 45.33
C VAL A 462 31.91 34.41 46.77
N GLU A 463 31.64 33.57 47.77
CA GLU A 463 32.00 33.85 49.17
C GLU A 463 33.51 34.07 49.35
N THR A 464 34.34 33.26 48.70
CA THR A 464 35.80 33.42 48.74
C THR A 464 36.26 34.74 48.11
N ALA A 465 35.68 35.10 46.96
CA ALA A 465 35.99 36.36 46.28
C ALA A 465 35.53 37.59 47.08
N VAL A 466 34.40 37.50 47.77
CA VAL A 466 33.92 38.55 48.69
C VAL A 466 34.86 38.69 49.89
N ALA A 467 35.32 37.58 50.47
CA ALA A 467 36.29 37.61 51.56
C ALA A 467 37.64 38.21 51.13
N GLU A 468 38.12 37.92 49.92
CA GLU A 468 39.34 38.50 49.36
C GLU A 468 39.18 40.01 49.07
N MET A 469 37.99 40.45 48.64
CA MET A 469 37.69 41.88 48.49
C MET A 469 37.68 42.61 49.84
N ASP A 470 37.12 42.00 50.89
CA ASP A 470 37.06 42.57 52.23
C ASP A 470 38.47 42.67 52.86
N ASP A 471 39.28 41.62 52.70
CA ASP A 471 40.69 41.59 53.10
C ASP A 471 41.52 42.65 52.35
N ARG A 472 41.33 42.79 51.03
CA ARG A 472 41.99 43.86 50.24
C ARG A 472 41.50 45.26 50.62
N ALA A 473 40.23 45.41 50.99
CA ALA A 473 39.69 46.68 51.50
C ALA A 473 40.30 47.07 52.85
N SER A 474 40.59 46.10 53.72
CA SER A 474 41.21 46.35 55.02
C SER A 474 42.67 46.81 54.94
N ARG A 475 43.42 46.43 53.89
CA ARG A 475 44.84 46.76 53.70
C ARG A 475 45.09 48.04 52.87
N LEU A 476 44.08 48.53 52.15
CA LEU A 476 44.14 49.76 51.36
C LEU A 476 44.66 51.01 52.12
N PRO A 477 44.27 51.29 53.39
CA PRO A 477 44.79 52.46 54.10
C PRO A 477 46.29 52.37 54.41
N GLU A 478 46.82 51.17 54.68
CA GLU A 478 48.26 50.96 54.92
C GLU A 478 49.06 51.01 53.61
N GLU A 479 48.54 50.42 52.52
CA GLU A 479 49.18 50.49 51.20
C GLU A 479 49.17 51.92 50.62
N ALA A 480 48.12 52.70 50.90
CA ALA A 480 48.06 54.12 50.54
C ALA A 480 49.07 54.96 51.34
N ALA A 481 49.20 54.71 52.65
CA ALA A 481 50.20 55.37 53.49
C ALA A 481 51.64 55.03 53.05
N ALA A 482 51.92 53.76 52.74
CA ALA A 482 53.23 53.33 52.23
C ALA A 482 53.58 53.94 50.87
N ARG A 483 52.59 54.12 49.97
CA ARG A 483 52.79 54.80 48.68
C ARG A 483 53.03 56.30 48.83
N VAL A 484 52.36 56.97 49.77
CA VAL A 484 52.61 58.39 50.06
C VAL A 484 54.01 58.59 50.62
N GLU A 485 54.48 57.70 51.49
CA GLU A 485 55.82 57.80 52.07
C GLU A 485 56.94 57.46 51.07
N ALA A 486 56.70 56.52 50.15
CA ALA A 486 57.60 56.26 49.02
C ALA A 486 57.70 57.46 48.05
N VAL A 487 56.58 58.15 47.80
CA VAL A 487 56.58 59.38 47.00
C VAL A 487 57.33 60.50 47.73
N ARG A 488 57.13 60.65 49.04
CA ARG A 488 57.83 61.63 49.88
C ARG A 488 59.34 61.43 49.88
N ALA A 489 59.80 60.19 50.05
CA ALA A 489 61.22 59.83 49.99
C ALA A 489 61.83 60.15 48.61
N SER A 490 61.10 59.91 47.51
CA SER A 490 61.59 60.25 46.16
C SER A 490 61.67 61.76 45.88
N VAL A 491 60.88 62.57 46.60
CA VAL A 491 60.90 64.04 46.49
C VAL A 491 62.01 64.64 47.36
N GLU A 492 62.32 64.04 48.51
CA GLU A 492 63.45 64.46 49.37
C GLU A 492 64.82 64.13 48.74
N ASP A 493 64.97 63.01 48.04
CA ASP A 493 66.19 62.67 47.27
C ASP A 493 66.37 63.56 46.01
N GLY A 494 65.32 64.26 45.57
CA GLY A 494 65.35 65.16 44.40
C GLY A 494 65.70 66.62 44.71
N LEU A 495 65.85 67.00 45.98
CA LEU A 495 66.11 68.38 46.44
C LEU A 495 67.47 68.56 47.16
N ALA A 496 68.33 67.55 47.15
CA ALA A 496 69.76 67.63 47.50
C ALA A 496 70.62 67.55 46.23
#